data_AF-A0A7S0Z368-F1
#
_entry.id   AF-A0A7S0Z368-F1
#
_cell.length_a   1.000
_cell.length_b   1.000
_cell.length_c   1.000
_cell.angle_alpha   90.00
_cell.angle_beta   90.00
_cell.angle_gamma   90.00
#
_symmetry.space_group_name_H-M   'P 1'
#
loop_
_entity.id
_entity.type
_entity.pdbx_description
1 polymer ?
#
loop_
_entity_poly.entity_id
_entity_poly.type
_entity_poly.pdbx_seq_one_letter_code
_entity_poly.pdbx_strand_id
1 'polypeptide(L)'
;VVSAIGPRDFFADHWNRLDIFILVGGIGATVATLSFSVTLSRTFVCLRILKIIKFVPPLRRLFNLIVEELVDYANIIMLMFLVFFVYAIVMNSYLGTLREGFLRVGGSLENWPSSRPNFKLVGNTVFALFLILQGDEWHHVMQDAMVQ
;
A
#
# COMPACT_ATOMS: atom_id res chain seq x y z
N VAL A 1 6.63 16.24 31.07
CA VAL A 1 6.42 14.77 30.97
C VAL A 1 7.64 14.03 30.42
N VAL A 2 8.46 14.62 29.55
CA VAL A 2 9.76 14.01 29.13
C VAL A 2 10.84 14.00 30.22
N SER A 3 10.71 14.82 31.28
CA SER A 3 11.67 14.83 32.39
C SER A 3 11.41 13.81 33.51
N ALA A 4 10.29 13.07 33.47
CA ALA A 4 9.87 12.19 34.56
C ALA A 4 10.05 10.69 34.28
N ILE A 5 10.36 10.33 33.04
CA ILE A 5 10.57 8.94 32.59
C ILE A 5 11.95 8.91 31.96
N GLY A 6 12.84 8.05 32.44
CA GLY A 6 14.22 8.00 31.93
C GLY A 6 14.27 7.75 30.42
N PRO A 7 15.31 8.21 29.71
CA PRO A 7 15.40 8.07 28.25
C PRO A 7 15.34 6.60 27.80
N ARG A 8 15.79 5.66 28.63
CA ARG A 8 15.73 4.22 28.34
C ARG A 8 14.30 3.67 28.33
N ASP A 9 13.48 4.06 29.31
CA ASP A 9 12.08 3.61 29.39
C ASP A 9 11.20 4.28 28.32
N PHE A 10 11.58 5.49 27.89
CA PHE A 10 10.95 6.19 26.78
C PHE A 10 11.08 5.42 25.46
N PHE A 11 12.26 4.86 25.14
CA PHE A 11 12.44 4.09 23.90
C PHE A 11 11.86 2.68 23.94
N ALA A 12 11.58 2.12 25.12
CA ALA A 12 11.00 0.79 25.25
C ALA A 12 9.56 0.72 24.74
N ASP A 13 8.75 1.77 24.97
CA ASP A 13 7.34 1.79 24.58
C ASP A 13 7.16 1.98 23.05
N HIS A 14 6.49 1.03 22.40
CA HIS A 14 6.19 1.04 20.96
C HIS A 14 5.41 2.31 20.55
N TRP A 15 4.50 2.77 21.41
CA TRP A 15 3.68 3.97 21.18
C TRP A 15 4.49 5.26 21.18
N ASN A 16 5.62 5.24 21.87
CA ASN A 16 6.49 6.38 21.97
C ASN A 16 7.53 6.43 20.84
N ARG A 17 8.01 5.27 20.37
CA ARG A 17 8.78 5.17 19.12
C ARG A 17 8.01 5.70 17.91
N LEU A 18 6.70 5.40 17.82
CA LEU A 18 5.82 5.94 16.78
C LEU A 18 5.70 7.47 16.87
N ASP A 19 5.63 8.04 18.07
CA ASP A 19 5.54 9.48 18.27
C ASP A 19 6.81 10.22 17.80
N ILE A 20 7.99 9.68 18.15
CA ILE A 20 9.28 10.19 17.68
C ILE A 20 9.38 10.10 16.16
N PHE A 21 8.95 8.98 15.56
CA PHE A 21 8.96 8.81 14.11
C PHE A 21 8.10 9.87 13.40
N ILE A 22 6.89 10.14 13.92
CA ILE A 22 6.01 11.18 13.38
C ILE A 22 6.62 12.58 13.58
N LEU A 23 7.26 12.83 14.72
CA LEU A 23 7.93 14.11 15.00
C LEU A 23 9.07 14.36 14.00
N VAL A 24 9.96 13.39 13.82
CA VAL A 24 11.09 13.46 12.88
C VAL A 24 10.58 13.57 11.45
N GLY A 25 9.57 12.78 11.07
CA GLY A 25 8.94 12.87 9.75
C GLY A 25 8.29 14.23 9.49
N GLY A 26 7.66 14.82 10.50
CA GLY A 26 7.07 16.17 10.42
C GLY A 26 8.10 17.28 10.27
N ILE A 27 9.23 17.20 10.99
CA ILE A 27 10.32 18.17 10.87
C ILE A 27 11.01 18.00 9.51
N GLY A 28 11.31 16.76 9.12
CA GLY A 28 11.85 16.43 7.80
C GLY A 28 10.94 16.92 6.67
N ALA A 29 9.63 16.80 6.83
CA ALA A 29 8.63 17.33 5.89
C ALA A 29 8.68 18.86 5.75
N THR A 30 8.87 19.61 6.84
CA THR A 30 9.00 21.09 6.80
C THR A 30 10.31 21.57 6.20
N VAL A 31 11.39 20.79 6.36
CA VAL A 31 12.67 21.08 5.71
C VAL A 31 12.60 20.71 4.22
N ALA A 32 11.98 19.57 3.90
CA ALA A 32 11.81 19.09 2.54
C ALA A 32 10.89 19.98 1.69
N THR A 33 9.97 20.76 2.26
CA THR A 33 9.21 21.75 1.48
C THR A 33 10.10 22.81 0.80
N LEU A 34 11.36 22.96 1.22
CA LEU A 34 12.33 23.85 0.56
C LEU A 34 13.08 23.18 -0.61
N SER A 35 12.99 21.86 -0.79
CA SER A 35 13.81 21.12 -1.77
C SER A 35 13.11 19.97 -2.51
N PHE A 36 11.96 19.50 -2.03
CA PHE A 36 11.25 18.32 -2.53
C PHE A 36 9.72 18.52 -2.49
N SER A 37 9.01 17.64 -3.22
CA SER A 37 7.57 17.73 -3.50
C SER A 37 6.68 17.95 -2.25
N VAL A 38 5.83 18.99 -2.32
CA VAL A 38 4.88 19.42 -1.27
C VAL A 38 3.89 18.32 -0.88
N THR A 39 3.67 17.32 -1.73
CA THR A 39 2.70 16.24 -1.47
C THR A 39 3.15 15.31 -0.34
N LEU A 40 4.44 14.95 -0.28
CA LEU A 40 4.96 14.05 0.76
C LEU A 40 4.90 14.69 2.15
N SER A 41 5.15 15.99 2.24
CA SER A 41 5.12 16.71 3.51
C SER A 41 3.72 16.73 4.12
N ARG A 42 2.67 16.80 3.29
CA ARG A 42 1.27 16.74 3.75
C ARG A 42 0.89 15.36 4.27
N THR A 43 1.40 14.28 3.67
CA THR A 43 1.11 12.91 4.14
C THR A 43 1.62 12.67 5.57
N PHE A 44 2.80 13.20 5.94
CA PHE A 44 3.31 13.10 7.32
C PHE A 44 2.44 13.86 8.34
N VAL A 45 1.74 14.91 7.92
CA VAL A 45 0.76 15.60 8.78
C VAL A 45 -0.45 14.70 9.04
N CYS A 46 -0.95 13.99 8.03
CA CYS A 46 -2.04 13.03 8.20
C CYS A 46 -1.69 11.91 9.18
N LEU A 47 -0.42 11.47 9.25
CA LEU A 47 0.02 10.47 10.24
C LEU A 47 -0.22 10.91 11.70
N ARG A 48 -0.32 12.22 11.99
CA ARG A 48 -0.67 12.70 13.34
C ARG A 48 -2.06 12.24 13.77
N ILE A 49 -2.98 11.93 12.85
CA ILE A 49 -4.29 11.37 13.17
C ILE A 49 -4.18 10.00 13.84
N LEU A 50 -3.12 9.24 13.56
CA LEU A 50 -2.85 7.95 14.21
C LEU A 50 -2.56 8.11 15.71
N LYS A 51 -2.15 9.30 16.17
CA LYS A 51 -1.99 9.58 17.61
C LYS A 51 -3.31 9.44 18.37
N ILE A 52 -4.46 9.61 17.71
CA ILE A 52 -5.79 9.43 18.32
C ILE A 52 -5.94 8.02 18.89
N ILE A 53 -5.36 7.00 18.24
CA ILE A 53 -5.39 5.60 18.68
C ILE A 53 -4.73 5.45 20.07
N LYS A 54 -3.68 6.25 20.37
CA LYS A 54 -3.01 6.23 21.69
C LYS A 54 -3.89 6.84 22.80
N PHE A 55 -4.70 7.84 22.47
CA PHE A 55 -5.53 8.56 23.44
C PHE A 55 -6.84 7.84 23.75
N VAL A 56 -7.32 6.99 22.85
CA VAL A 56 -8.59 6.28 23.01
C VAL A 56 -8.31 4.81 23.39
N PRO A 57 -8.48 4.42 24.67
CA PRO A 57 -8.17 3.07 25.16
C PRO A 57 -8.81 1.92 24.35
N PRO A 58 -10.09 1.98 23.91
CA PRO A 58 -10.66 0.90 23.11
C PRO A 58 -9.99 0.77 21.74
N LEU A 59 -9.64 1.88 21.08
CA LEU A 59 -8.93 1.85 19.79
C LEU A 59 -7.53 1.25 19.94
N ARG A 60 -6.82 1.57 21.02
CA ARG A 60 -5.51 0.99 21.32
C ARG A 60 -5.56 -0.54 21.42
N ARG A 61 -6.60 -1.06 22.10
CA ARG A 61 -6.80 -2.51 22.23
C ARG A 61 -7.05 -3.16 20.88
N LEU A 62 -7.96 -2.60 20.08
CA LEU A 62 -8.26 -3.10 18.74
C LEU A 62 -7.02 -3.09 17.84
N PHE A 63 -6.24 -2.01 17.87
CA PHE A 63 -5.02 -1.92 17.09
C PHE A 63 -4.00 -2.99 17.49
N ASN A 64 -3.78 -3.20 18.79
CA ASN A 64 -2.88 -4.25 19.27
C ASN A 64 -3.35 -5.64 18.82
N LEU A 65 -4.65 -5.92 18.89
CA LEU A 65 -5.22 -7.18 18.40
C LEU A 65 -4.98 -7.36 16.90
N ILE A 66 -5.25 -6.33 16.08
CA ILE A 66 -4.99 -6.39 14.64
C ILE A 66 -3.52 -6.68 14.34
N VAL A 67 -2.60 -6.05 15.08
CA VAL A 67 -1.16 -6.26 14.88
C VAL A 67 -0.73 -7.67 15.30
N GLU A 68 -1.24 -8.17 16.43
CA GLU A 68 -0.96 -9.54 16.90
C GLU A 68 -1.44 -10.58 15.90
N GLU A 69 -2.70 -10.46 15.47
CA GLU A 69 -3.31 -11.32 14.46
C GLU A 69 -2.56 -11.24 13.11
N LEU A 70 -2.15 -10.04 12.68
CA LEU A 70 -1.41 -9.87 11.43
C LEU A 70 -0.05 -10.61 11.45
N VAL A 71 0.64 -10.62 12.60
CA VAL A 71 1.90 -11.34 12.75
C VAL A 71 1.67 -12.86 12.71
N ASP A 72 0.59 -13.35 13.32
CA ASP A 72 0.24 -14.77 13.28
C ASP A 72 -0.12 -15.23 11.86
N TYR A 73 -0.82 -14.39 11.09
CA TYR A 73 -1.14 -14.66 9.69
C TYR A 73 0.02 -14.38 8.71
N ALA A 74 1.17 -13.89 9.17
CA ALA A 74 2.28 -13.49 8.29
C ALA A 74 2.76 -14.63 7.35
N ASN A 75 2.78 -15.87 7.86
CA ASN A 75 3.16 -17.05 7.06
C ASN A 75 2.19 -17.30 5.89
N ILE A 76 0.88 -17.16 6.15
CA ILE A 76 -0.17 -17.34 5.12
C ILE A 76 -0.09 -16.20 4.10
N ILE A 77 0.07 -14.96 4.57
CA ILE A 77 0.23 -13.78 3.71
C ILE A 77 1.46 -13.92 2.81
N MET A 78 2.58 -14.42 3.33
CA MET A 78 3.80 -14.65 2.56
C MET A 78 3.58 -15.71 1.47
N LEU A 79 2.91 -16.82 1.79
CA LEU A 79 2.55 -17.84 0.81
C LEU A 79 1.59 -17.29 -0.26
N MET A 80 0.58 -16.52 0.14
CA MET A 80 -0.35 -15.90 -0.80
C MET A 80 0.36 -14.92 -1.75
N PHE A 81 1.29 -14.13 -1.21
CA PHE A 81 2.12 -13.25 -2.01
C PHE A 81 3.01 -14.01 -3.01
N LEU A 82 3.59 -15.15 -2.61
CA LEU A 82 4.35 -16.03 -3.50
C LEU A 82 3.48 -16.55 -4.66
N VAL A 83 2.24 -16.97 -4.36
CA VAL A 83 1.29 -17.42 -5.37
C VAL A 83 0.99 -16.31 -6.36
N PHE A 84 0.65 -15.10 -5.89
CA PHE A 84 0.45 -13.94 -6.77
C PHE A 84 1.69 -13.60 -7.58
N PHE A 85 2.88 -13.75 -7.02
CA PHE A 85 4.12 -13.46 -7.71
C PHE A 85 4.37 -14.41 -8.89
N VAL A 86 4.13 -15.72 -8.71
CA VAL A 86 4.23 -16.70 -9.81
C VAL A 86 3.21 -16.40 -10.90
N TYR A 87 1.95 -16.18 -10.53
CA TYR A 87 0.90 -15.80 -11.50
C TYR A 87 1.20 -14.49 -12.20
N ALA A 88 1.83 -13.53 -11.51
CA ALA A 88 2.18 -12.25 -12.11
C ALA A 88 3.26 -12.38 -13.18
N ILE A 89 4.26 -13.23 -12.99
CA ILE A 89 5.28 -13.50 -14.03
C ILE A 89 4.62 -14.13 -15.26
N VAL A 90 3.77 -15.12 -15.05
CA VAL A 90 3.00 -15.80 -16.11
C VAL A 90 2.16 -14.75 -16.86
N MET A 91 1.29 -14.03 -16.17
CA MET A 91 0.42 -13.03 -16.79
C MET A 91 1.20 -11.91 -17.49
N ASN A 92 2.29 -11.42 -16.90
CA ASN A 92 3.14 -10.42 -17.52
C ASN A 92 3.81 -10.95 -18.80
N SER A 93 4.11 -12.26 -18.89
CA SER A 93 4.68 -12.86 -20.10
C SER A 93 3.67 -13.01 -21.26
N TYR A 94 2.39 -13.27 -20.96
CA TYR A 94 1.34 -13.42 -21.98
C TYR A 94 0.66 -12.09 -22.31
N LEU A 95 0.27 -11.32 -21.29
CA LEU A 95 -0.50 -10.07 -21.41
C LEU A 95 0.41 -8.83 -21.43
N GLY A 96 1.67 -8.91 -21.00
CA GLY A 96 2.57 -7.76 -20.97
C GLY A 96 3.09 -7.32 -22.34
N THR A 97 3.08 -8.21 -23.32
CA THR A 97 3.36 -7.89 -24.74
C THR A 97 2.15 -7.36 -25.49
N LEU A 98 0.98 -7.26 -24.86
CA LEU A 98 -0.17 -6.57 -25.43
C LEU A 98 0.22 -5.11 -25.70
N ARG A 99 0.58 -4.87 -26.96
CA ARG A 99 0.83 -3.54 -27.50
C ARG A 99 -0.44 -2.75 -27.29
N GLU A 100 -0.29 -1.51 -26.82
CA GLU A 100 -1.34 -0.52 -26.56
C GLU A 100 -2.35 -0.32 -27.72
N GLY A 101 -2.13 -0.94 -28.88
CA GLY A 101 -3.05 -1.01 -30.01
C GLY A 101 -4.15 -2.07 -29.92
N PHE A 102 -4.02 -3.14 -29.13
CA PHE A 102 -5.12 -4.12 -28.96
C PHE A 102 -6.15 -3.66 -27.92
N LEU A 103 -5.68 -2.91 -26.91
CA LEU A 103 -6.49 -2.10 -26.00
C LEU A 103 -7.17 -0.90 -26.70
N ARG A 104 -7.07 -0.78 -28.03
CA ARG A 104 -7.77 0.21 -28.88
C ARG A 104 -8.78 -0.42 -29.85
N VAL A 105 -8.84 -1.75 -29.97
CA VAL A 105 -9.62 -2.45 -31.02
C VAL A 105 -10.91 -3.09 -30.50
N GLY A 106 -11.28 -2.86 -29.24
CA GLY A 106 -12.64 -3.05 -28.74
C GLY A 106 -13.08 -1.77 -28.06
N GLY A 107 -14.02 -1.02 -28.65
CA GLY A 107 -14.38 0.32 -28.19
C GLY A 107 -14.83 0.38 -26.73
N SER A 108 -13.96 0.87 -25.82
CA SER A 108 -14.29 1.55 -24.56
C SER A 108 -13.08 1.94 -23.70
N LEU A 109 -11.85 1.99 -24.25
CA LEU A 109 -10.65 2.36 -23.47
C LEU A 109 -10.05 3.71 -23.88
N GLU A 110 -10.80 4.59 -24.55
CA GLU A 110 -10.40 6.01 -24.67
C GLU A 110 -10.36 6.69 -23.28
N ASN A 111 -11.05 6.12 -22.28
CA ASN A 111 -11.14 6.62 -20.91
C ASN A 111 -10.48 5.72 -19.85
N TRP A 112 -9.62 4.76 -20.21
CA TRP A 112 -8.89 3.99 -19.19
C TRP A 112 -7.90 4.93 -18.50
N PRO A 113 -8.08 5.24 -17.20
CA PRO A 113 -7.15 6.11 -16.52
C PRO A 113 -5.77 5.44 -16.58
N SER A 114 -4.74 6.18 -17.00
CA SER A 114 -3.33 5.73 -16.88
C SER A 114 -2.93 5.33 -15.45
N SER A 115 -3.79 5.61 -14.47
CA SER A 115 -3.72 5.21 -13.06
C SER A 115 -4.18 3.77 -12.76
N ARG A 116 -4.84 3.05 -13.67
CA ARG A 116 -5.23 1.64 -13.43
C ARG A 116 -4.05 0.69 -13.71
N PRO A 117 -3.93 -0.43 -12.97
CA PRO A 117 -2.76 -1.30 -13.08
C PRO A 117 -2.67 -1.99 -14.44
N ASN A 118 -1.44 -2.14 -14.94
CA ASN A 118 -1.12 -2.70 -16.25
C ASN A 118 -0.27 -3.98 -16.12
N PHE A 119 -0.23 -4.79 -17.18
CA PHE A 119 0.48 -6.08 -17.20
C PHE A 119 1.95 -5.99 -17.67
N LYS A 120 2.56 -4.80 -17.66
CA LYS A 120 3.92 -4.56 -18.19
C LYS A 120 5.02 -4.74 -17.15
N LEU A 121 4.72 -4.35 -15.92
CA LEU A 121 5.63 -4.47 -14.78
C LEU A 121 5.06 -5.52 -13.85
N VAL A 122 5.90 -6.44 -13.36
CA VAL A 122 5.47 -7.53 -12.47
C VAL A 122 4.77 -6.97 -11.23
N GLY A 123 5.26 -5.86 -10.66
CA GLY A 123 4.63 -5.20 -9.51
C GLY A 123 3.21 -4.69 -9.79
N ASN A 124 2.99 -4.06 -10.95
CA ASN A 124 1.65 -3.64 -11.36
C ASN A 124 0.74 -4.84 -11.65
N THR A 125 1.31 -5.93 -12.17
CA THR A 125 0.56 -7.17 -12.42
C THR A 125 0.13 -7.86 -11.13
N VAL A 126 0.99 -7.90 -10.10
CA VAL A 126 0.64 -8.40 -8.77
C VAL A 126 -0.52 -7.58 -8.19
N PHE A 127 -0.48 -6.26 -8.33
CA PHE A 127 -1.57 -5.39 -7.88
C PHE A 127 -2.86 -5.60 -8.70
N ALA A 128 -2.75 -5.77 -10.02
CA ALA A 128 -3.89 -6.12 -10.87
C ALA A 128 -4.56 -7.44 -10.44
N LEU A 129 -3.76 -8.47 -10.17
CA LEU A 129 -4.26 -9.77 -9.69
C LEU A 129 -4.95 -9.67 -8.34
N PHE A 130 -4.44 -8.81 -7.45
CA PHE A 130 -5.10 -8.53 -6.18
C PHE A 130 -6.47 -7.88 -6.36
N LEU A 131 -6.61 -6.90 -7.27
CA LEU A 131 -7.91 -6.27 -7.58
C LEU A 131 -8.89 -7.26 -8.21
N ILE A 132 -8.42 -8.10 -9.14
CA ILE A 132 -9.22 -9.16 -9.75
C ILE A 132 -9.73 -10.13 -8.69
N LEU A 133 -8.90 -10.51 -7.70
CA LEU A 133 -9.32 -11.37 -6.60
C LEU A 133 -10.38 -10.71 -5.70
N GLN A 134 -10.31 -9.39 -5.52
CA GLN A 134 -11.34 -8.64 -4.80
C GLN A 134 -12.68 -8.56 -5.56
N GLY A 135 -12.73 -9.07 -6.79
CA GLY A 135 -13.91 -9.05 -7.64
C GLY A 135 -14.09 -7.75 -8.42
N ASP A 136 -13.08 -6.87 -8.42
CA ASP A 136 -13.13 -5.60 -9.13
C ASP A 136 -12.83 -5.82 -10.63
N GLU A 137 -13.78 -5.45 -11.49
CA GLU A 137 -13.59 -5.27 -12.94
C GLU A 137 -12.97 -6.46 -13.71
N TRP A 138 -13.04 -7.69 -13.16
CA TRP A 138 -12.47 -8.91 -13.75
C TRP A 138 -13.03 -9.22 -15.14
N HIS A 139 -14.27 -8.82 -15.40
CA HIS A 139 -14.95 -9.05 -16.67
C HIS A 139 -14.24 -8.38 -17.85
N HIS A 140 -13.73 -7.16 -17.66
CA HIS A 140 -13.00 -6.43 -18.71
C HIS A 140 -11.67 -7.10 -19.04
N VAL A 141 -10.94 -7.57 -18.03
CA VAL A 141 -9.68 -8.30 -18.22
C VAL A 141 -9.91 -9.62 -18.97
N MET A 142 -11.00 -10.32 -18.65
CA MET A 142 -11.37 -11.58 -19.31
C MET A 142 -11.78 -11.35 -20.77
N GLN A 143 -12.55 -10.30 -21.06
CA GLN A 143 -12.90 -9.93 -22.42
C GLN A 143 -11.67 -9.59 -23.25
N ASP A 144 -10.75 -8.79 -22.72
CA ASP A 144 -9.52 -8.42 -23.42
C ASP A 144 -8.61 -9.63 -23.68
N ALA A 145 -8.59 -10.61 -22.77
CA ALA A 145 -7.84 -11.85 -22.94
C ALA A 145 -8.50 -12.83 -23.95
N MET A 146 -9.82 -12.77 -24.14
CA MET A 146 -10.57 -13.67 -25.03
C MET A 146 -10.52 -13.27 -26.50
N VAL A 147 -10.28 -12.00 -26.81
CA VAL A 147 -10.25 -11.51 -28.20
C VAL A 147 -8.90 -11.87 -28.87
N GLN A 148 -7.93 -12.36 -28.10
CA GLN A 148 -6.59 -12.75 -28.54
C GLN A 148 -6.53 -14.21 -29.00
#